data_AF-A0A2N4Z0R5-F1
#
_entry.id   AF-A0A2N4Z0R5-F1
#
_cell.length_a   1.000
_cell.length_b   1.000
_cell.length_c   1.000
_cell.angle_alpha   90.00
_cell.angle_beta   90.00
_cell.angle_gamma   90.00
#
_symmetry.space_group_name_H-M   'P 1'
#
loop_
_entity.id
_entity.type
_entity.pdbx_description
1 polymer ?
#
loop_
_entity_poly.entity_id
_entity_poly.type
_entity_poly.pdbx_seq_one_letter_code
_entity_poly.pdbx_strand_id
1 'polypeptide(L)' 'VLKGGAGRFISATLRPKITVLPGTDLDAATAIHQQIHHVCFIARSVNFPVSYQPEFIIFNAE' A
#
# COMPACT_ATOMS: atom_id res chain seq x y z
N VAL A 1 -19.15 -15.04 7.43
CA VAL A 1 -18.97 -14.90 8.90
C VAL A 1 -18.86 -16.29 9.48
N LEU A 2 -17.86 -16.56 10.32
CA LEU A 2 -17.67 -17.88 10.92
C LEU A 2 -18.82 -18.16 11.91
N LYS A 3 -19.12 -19.44 12.18
CA LYS A 3 -20.15 -19.80 13.18
C LYS A 3 -19.83 -19.11 14.51
N GLY A 4 -20.80 -18.37 15.07
CA GLY A 4 -20.66 -17.61 16.32
C GLY A 4 -20.52 -16.09 16.17
N GLY A 5 -20.68 -15.53 14.96
CA GLY A 5 -20.59 -14.08 14.74
C GLY A 5 -19.16 -13.55 14.64
N ALA A 6 -18.16 -14.43 14.79
CA ALA A 6 -16.76 -14.09 14.61
C ALA A 6 -16.47 -13.78 13.13
N GLY A 7 -15.84 -12.63 12.90
CA GLY A 7 -15.28 -12.22 11.61
C GLY A 7 -13.75 -12.19 11.67
N ARG A 8 -13.11 -12.38 10.52
CA ARG A 8 -11.69 -12.06 10.34
C ARG A 8 -11.50 -11.45 8.96
N PHE A 9 -10.51 -10.57 8.83
CA PHE A 9 -10.05 -10.14 7.53
C PHE A 9 -9.42 -11.32 6.79
N ILE A 10 -9.75 -11.44 5.51
CA ILE A 10 -9.18 -12.45 4.59
C ILE A 10 -8.17 -11.84 3.63
N SER A 11 -8.23 -10.53 3.41
CA SER A 11 -7.29 -9.74 2.62
C SER A 11 -7.49 -8.24 2.88
N ALA A 12 -6.52 -7.44 2.48
CA ALA A 12 -6.67 -5.98 2.37
C ALA A 12 -5.96 -5.44 1.12
N THR A 13 -6.44 -4.31 0.60
CA THR A 13 -5.76 -3.53 -0.44
C THR A 13 -5.49 -2.12 0.06
N LEU A 14 -4.21 -1.74 0.10
CA LEU A 14 -3.77 -0.40 0.48
C LEU A 14 -3.85 0.52 -0.74
N ARG A 15 -4.46 1.70 -0.56
CA ARG A 15 -4.59 2.73 -1.60
C ARG A 15 -3.94 4.03 -1.14
N PRO A 16 -2.61 4.07 -0.97
CA PRO A 16 -1.94 5.29 -0.54
C PRO A 16 -2.03 6.33 -1.66
N LYS A 17 -2.29 7.59 -1.28
CA LYS A 17 -2.10 8.75 -2.13
C LYS A 17 -0.76 9.38 -1.76
N ILE A 18 0.16 9.44 -2.71
CA ILE A 18 1.55 9.82 -2.47
C ILE A 18 1.85 11.06 -3.28
N THR A 19 2.06 12.19 -2.61
CA THR A 19 2.51 13.41 -3.27
C THR A 19 4.01 13.34 -3.48
N VAL A 20 4.46 13.60 -4.71
CA VAL A 20 5.88 13.58 -5.10
C VAL A 20 6.26 14.85 -5.84
N LEU A 21 7.54 15.20 -5.84
CA LEU A 21 8.01 16.39 -6.53
C LEU A 21 8.03 16.19 -8.06
N PRO A 22 7.96 17.27 -8.86
CA PRO A 22 8.20 17.19 -10.30
C PRO A 22 9.54 16.52 -10.61
N GLY A 23 9.57 15.66 -11.62
CA GLY A 23 10.77 14.90 -12.00
C GLY A 23 11.03 13.64 -11.18
N THR A 24 10.14 13.28 -10.24
CA THR A 24 10.22 11.98 -9.55
C THR A 24 10.04 10.82 -10.54
N ASP A 25 10.91 9.82 -10.46
CA ASP A 25 10.77 8.57 -11.19
C ASP A 25 9.62 7.73 -10.61
N LEU A 26 8.47 7.75 -11.27
CA LEU A 26 7.27 7.03 -10.84
C LEU A 26 7.39 5.51 -11.02
N ASP A 27 8.20 5.05 -11.98
CA ASP A 27 8.40 3.62 -12.20
C ASP A 27 9.27 3.04 -11.09
N ALA A 28 10.35 3.75 -10.72
CA ALA A 28 11.14 3.39 -9.55
C ALA A 28 10.31 3.48 -8.26
N ALA A 29 9.52 4.54 -8.08
CA ALA A 29 8.63 4.67 -6.92
C ALA A 29 7.63 3.51 -6.83
N THR A 30 7.10 3.06 -7.97
CA THR A 30 6.22 1.89 -8.05
C THR A 30 6.95 0.59 -7.73
N ALA A 31 8.18 0.41 -8.25
CA ALA A 31 8.95 -0.82 -8.09
C ALA A 31 9.35 -1.11 -6.63
N ILE A 32 9.59 -0.08 -5.81
CA ILE A 32 9.92 -0.24 -4.38
C ILE A 32 8.82 -1.02 -3.64
N HIS A 33 7.57 -0.95 -4.10
CA HIS A 33 6.46 -1.71 -3.51
C HIS A 33 6.63 -3.24 -3.60
N GLN A 34 7.45 -3.77 -4.51
CA GLN A 34 7.73 -5.20 -4.60
C GLN A 34 8.54 -5.73 -3.39
N GLN A 35 9.37 -4.87 -2.78
CA GLN A 35 10.19 -5.21 -1.62
C GLN A 35 9.54 -4.82 -0.29
N ILE A 36 8.40 -4.12 -0.35
CA ILE A 36 7.77 -3.47 0.80
C ILE A 36 7.24 -4.45 1.83
N HIS A 37 6.91 -5.68 1.47
CA HIS A 37 6.55 -6.71 2.47
C HIS A 37 7.65 -6.92 3.53
N HIS A 38 8.92 -6.68 3.20
CA HIS A 38 10.01 -6.83 4.16
C HIS A 38 10.10 -5.69 5.18
N VAL A 39 9.60 -4.49 4.84
CA VAL A 39 9.79 -3.26 5.64
C VAL A 39 8.47 -2.58 6.07
N CYS A 40 7.34 -2.93 5.45
CA CYS A 40 6.06 -2.27 5.67
C CYS A 40 5.44 -2.68 7.00
N PHE A 41 5.26 -1.72 7.90
CA PHE A 41 4.62 -1.93 9.20
C PHE A 41 3.27 -2.67 9.08
N ILE A 42 2.39 -2.21 8.18
CA ILE A 42 1.06 -2.83 8.02
C ILE A 42 1.19 -4.28 7.54
N ALA A 43 1.93 -4.52 6.45
CA ALA A 43 2.07 -5.86 5.88
C ALA A 43 2.76 -6.85 6.83
N ARG A 44 3.66 -6.37 7.71
CA ARG A 44 4.34 -7.18 8.73
C ARG A 44 3.51 -7.41 10.00
N SER A 45 2.47 -6.62 10.23
CA SER A 45 1.66 -6.67 11.45
C SER A 45 0.40 -7.53 11.33
N VAL A 46 0.09 -8.01 10.13
CA VAL A 46 -1.14 -8.77 9.86
C VAL A 46 -0.84 -10.17 9.35
N ASN A 47 -1.76 -11.10 9.61
CA ASN A 47 -1.65 -12.51 9.21
C ASN A 47 -2.52 -12.87 7.98
N PHE A 48 -2.85 -11.88 7.15
CA PHE A 48 -3.61 -12.04 5.92
C PHE A 48 -2.92 -11.30 4.76
N PRO A 49 -3.16 -11.71 3.49
CA PRO A 49 -2.55 -11.06 2.33
C PRO A 49 -2.88 -9.57 2.23
N VAL A 50 -1.88 -8.77 1.87
CA VAL A 50 -2.01 -7.33 1.63
C VAL A 50 -1.55 -7.02 0.20
N SER A 51 -2.38 -6.36 -0.59
CA SER A 51 -2.03 -5.81 -1.91
C SER A 51 -1.98 -4.29 -1.88
N TYR A 52 -1.46 -3.66 -2.93
CA TYR A 52 -1.28 -2.21 -3.01
C TYR A 52 -1.70 -1.65 -4.38
N GLN A 53 -2.33 -0.48 -4.36
CA GLN A 53 -2.77 0.29 -5.53
C GLN A 53 -2.47 1.78 -5.25
N PRO A 54 -1.21 2.22 -5.39
CA PRO A 54 -0.83 3.60 -5.09
C PRO A 54 -1.36 4.57 -6.17
N GLU A 55 -1.63 5.80 -5.74
CA GLU A 55 -1.90 6.94 -6.61
C GLU A 55 -0.82 7.99 -6.36
N PHE A 56 -0.08 8.39 -7.40
CA PHE A 56 0.94 9.43 -7.30
C PHE A 56 0.38 10.78 -7.75
N ILE A 57 0.56 11.80 -6.92
CA ILE A 57 0.15 13.18 -7.18
C ILE A 57 1.42 13.99 -7.36
N ILE A 58 1.63 14.60 -8.52
CA ILE A 58 2.77 15.51 -8.71
C ILE A 58 2.47 16.83 -8.01
N PHE A 59 3.37 17.25 -7.12
CA PHE A 59 3.28 18.53 -6.44
C PHE A 59 3.49 19.65 -7.45
N ASN A 60 2.50 20.53 -7.58
CA ASN A 60 2.63 21.78 -8.29
C ASN A 60 2.84 22.89 -7.24
N ALA A 61 4.03 23.47 -7.25
CA ALA A 61 4.29 24.72 -6.55
C ALA A 61 3.78 25.86 -7.44
N GLU A 62 2.52 26.26 -7.27
CA GLU A 62 2.08 27.60 -7.69
C GLU A 62 2.45 28.62 -6.60
#